data_AF-A0A8C1KWQ5-F1
#
_entry.id   AF-A0A8C1KWQ5-F1
#
_cell.length_a   1.000
_cell.length_b   1.000
_cell.length_c   1.000
_cell.angle_alpha   90.00
_cell.angle_beta   90.00
_cell.angle_gamma   90.00
#
_symmetry.space_group_name_H-M   'P 1'
#
loop_
_entity.id
_entity.type
_entity.pdbx_description
1 polymer ?
#
loop_
_entity_poly.entity_id
_entity_poly.type
_entity_poly.pdbx_seq_one_letter_code
_entity_poly.pdbx_strand_id
1 'polypeptide(L)'
;LRFGHRMRRLRCSWSSLKPLIIIITPLALLPLPLVIRKKEAECAYILILMAVYWMTEVLPLSVTALLPALLFPLFGIMKSSQVASVYFKDFHLLLLGVICLATSIEKWGLHQRIALRLVTGFGVNPGMLMLGFMVGCAFLSMWLSNTSTVAMVMPIVEAVIQQVLNASEEASKDHKGALNGISNLALQLEAGITEPVQTATEEPETVKAPPPYNGKYRTHEDHMMCKGLSLCIAYSSSIGGLTTLSGTSTNLIFAEYIYQYYPDCTVINFGNWFVLCLPICIIMLILSWIFLHWMYLGSNFRASLCSRQRSEKEKHTARVLRDQYNSLGPISWQEIITMIIFILMAILWFTRNPGFMPGWSALFPDYPGYATDATVALLLGFTFFIIPAHKPNAEQRDIGTFLKVGLFGFMNILSGHFHLPSVFFSIFFTQQISGLSTWVAELLTPLGSLPPLATVTIACLIVTSITEVASNAATTTIFLPILAPLAEAIGVNPLYMLIPTALCVSFSFLLPVSNPPNAIVFTYGHLTSMDMVKAGLGLNVIGVLTVLLALTTWGTPLLNLDTYPDWAPVVNVFNLHGTP
;
A
#
# COMPACT_ATOMS: atom_id res chain seq x y z
N LEU A 1 -6.77 -31.17 -1.11
CA LEU A 1 -6.03 -31.96 -2.13
C LEU A 1 -6.50 -31.72 -3.58
N ARG A 2 -7.79 -31.88 -3.94
CA ARG A 2 -8.29 -31.63 -5.32
C ARG A 2 -8.12 -30.19 -5.82
N PHE A 3 -8.28 -29.19 -4.95
CA PHE A 3 -8.10 -27.77 -5.31
C PHE A 3 -6.62 -27.42 -5.61
N GLY A 4 -5.68 -28.01 -4.86
CA GLY A 4 -4.24 -27.87 -5.09
C GLY A 4 -3.78 -28.48 -6.41
N HIS A 5 -4.36 -29.61 -6.83
CA HIS A 5 -4.07 -30.20 -8.15
C HIS A 5 -4.62 -29.36 -9.32
N ARG A 6 -5.79 -28.72 -9.14
CA ARG A 6 -6.39 -27.83 -10.16
C ARG A 6 -5.61 -26.51 -10.27
N MET A 7 -5.20 -25.93 -9.14
CA MET A 7 -4.31 -24.76 -9.13
C MET A 7 -2.92 -25.08 -9.69
N ARG A 8 -2.32 -26.24 -9.39
CA ARG A 8 -1.07 -26.67 -10.03
C ARG A 8 -1.22 -26.79 -11.56
N ARG A 9 -2.31 -27.38 -12.05
CA ARG A 9 -2.59 -27.47 -13.49
C ARG A 9 -2.79 -26.11 -14.15
N LEU A 10 -3.55 -25.22 -13.51
CA LEU A 10 -3.74 -23.84 -14.00
C LEU A 10 -2.43 -23.05 -13.98
N ARG A 11 -1.60 -23.19 -12.94
CA ARG A 11 -0.28 -22.56 -12.85
C ARG A 11 0.70 -23.11 -13.90
N CYS A 12 0.69 -24.41 -14.16
CA CYS A 12 1.45 -25.02 -15.26
C CYS A 12 0.95 -24.50 -16.62
N SER A 13 -0.37 -24.47 -16.84
CA SER A 13 -0.97 -23.96 -18.09
C SER A 13 -0.64 -22.49 -18.30
N TRP A 14 -0.72 -21.65 -17.27
CA TRP A 14 -0.33 -20.24 -17.33
C TRP A 14 1.17 -20.07 -17.57
N SER A 15 2.00 -20.89 -16.92
CA SER A 15 3.45 -20.91 -17.14
C SER A 15 3.81 -21.28 -18.58
N SER A 16 3.03 -22.16 -19.23
CA SER A 16 3.19 -22.52 -20.64
C SER A 16 2.65 -21.45 -21.60
N LEU A 17 1.68 -20.64 -21.17
CA LEU A 17 1.11 -19.52 -21.96
C LEU A 17 2.02 -18.29 -22.00
N LYS A 18 2.82 -18.05 -20.96
CA LYS A 18 3.76 -16.91 -20.91
C LYS A 18 4.66 -16.79 -22.15
N PRO A 19 5.47 -17.81 -22.53
CA PRO A 19 6.33 -17.70 -23.72
C PRO A 19 5.52 -17.51 -25.02
N LEU A 20 4.30 -18.06 -25.07
CA LEU A 20 3.41 -17.89 -26.20
C LEU A 20 2.98 -16.42 -26.34
N ILE A 21 2.59 -15.76 -25.25
CA ILE A 21 2.23 -14.32 -25.27
C ILE A 21 3.45 -13.45 -25.61
N ILE A 22 4.64 -13.78 -25.08
CA ILE A 22 5.88 -13.06 -25.41
C ILE A 22 6.13 -13.06 -26.92
N ILE A 23 5.90 -14.19 -27.59
CA ILE A 23 6.22 -14.34 -29.02
C ILE A 23 5.07 -13.83 -29.89
N ILE A 24 3.83 -14.25 -29.59
CA ILE A 24 2.66 -13.94 -30.43
C ILE A 24 2.32 -12.45 -30.41
N THR A 25 2.38 -11.78 -29.26
CA THR A 25 1.93 -10.38 -29.16
C THR A 25 2.76 -9.44 -30.05
N PRO A 26 4.12 -9.44 -30.02
CA PRO A 26 4.93 -8.70 -30.97
C PRO A 26 4.63 -9.06 -32.43
N LEU A 27 4.52 -10.35 -32.76
CA LEU A 27 4.26 -10.82 -34.13
C LEU A 27 2.90 -10.35 -34.65
N ALA A 28 1.87 -10.40 -33.81
CA ALA A 28 0.52 -9.96 -34.16
C ALA A 28 0.43 -8.44 -34.35
N LEU A 29 1.22 -7.67 -33.59
CA LEU A 29 1.25 -6.21 -33.68
C LEU A 29 2.26 -5.70 -34.73
N LEU A 30 3.17 -6.54 -35.22
CA LEU A 30 4.21 -6.20 -36.21
C LEU A 30 3.69 -5.55 -37.51
N PRO A 31 2.47 -5.86 -38.01
CA PRO A 31 1.92 -5.16 -39.17
C PRO A 31 1.74 -3.65 -38.93
N LEU A 32 1.53 -3.19 -37.70
CA LEU A 32 1.32 -1.77 -37.38
C LEU A 32 2.52 -0.89 -37.81
N PRO A 33 3.76 -1.15 -37.34
CA PRO A 33 4.92 -0.36 -37.77
C PRO A 33 5.29 -0.63 -39.23
N LEU A 34 5.16 -1.87 -39.71
CA LEU A 34 5.67 -2.25 -41.04
C LEU A 34 4.81 -1.79 -42.22
N VAL A 35 3.48 -1.73 -42.03
CA VAL A 35 2.52 -1.35 -43.09
C VAL A 35 2.28 0.15 -43.11
N ILE A 36 2.10 0.77 -41.93
CA ILE A 36 1.73 2.19 -41.83
C ILE A 36 2.97 3.09 -41.93
N ARG A 37 4.16 2.62 -41.48
CA ARG A 37 5.47 3.31 -41.53
C ARG A 37 5.42 4.79 -41.14
N LYS A 38 4.60 5.08 -40.14
CA LYS A 38 4.45 6.37 -39.51
C LYS A 38 5.01 6.29 -38.10
N LYS A 39 5.63 7.36 -37.61
CA LYS A 39 6.20 7.39 -36.26
C LYS A 39 5.12 7.11 -35.21
N GLU A 40 3.91 7.59 -35.46
CA GLU A 40 2.69 7.36 -34.71
C GLU A 40 2.36 5.86 -34.57
N ALA A 41 2.53 5.07 -35.64
CA ALA A 41 2.25 3.64 -35.64
C ALA A 41 3.35 2.83 -34.94
N GLU A 42 4.62 3.21 -35.11
CA GLU A 42 5.75 2.61 -34.38
C GLU A 42 5.63 2.87 -32.87
N CYS A 43 5.21 4.08 -32.53
CA CYS A 43 4.84 4.52 -31.20
C CYS A 43 3.70 3.67 -30.61
N ALA A 44 2.57 3.57 -31.32
CA ALA A 44 1.40 2.80 -30.88
C ALA A 44 1.72 1.30 -30.70
N TYR A 45 2.57 0.72 -31.56
CA TYR A 45 3.05 -0.65 -31.42
C TYR A 45 3.69 -0.90 -30.06
N ILE A 46 4.61 -0.02 -29.65
CA ILE A 46 5.33 -0.14 -28.37
C ILE A 46 4.35 0.03 -27.21
N LEU A 47 3.44 1.00 -27.28
CA LEU A 47 2.42 1.22 -26.24
C LEU A 47 1.53 -0.01 -26.02
N ILE A 48 0.95 -0.55 -27.09
CA ILE A 48 0.04 -1.69 -27.00
C ILE A 48 0.79 -2.92 -26.51
N LEU A 49 2.01 -3.14 -27.00
CA LEU A 49 2.86 -4.24 -26.55
C LEU A 49 3.12 -4.17 -25.04
N MET A 50 3.49 -2.99 -24.54
CA MET A 50 3.74 -2.77 -23.13
C MET A 50 2.48 -2.91 -22.28
N ALA A 51 1.35 -2.35 -22.73
CA ALA A 51 0.06 -2.49 -22.06
C ALA A 51 -0.33 -3.96 -21.91
N VAL A 52 -0.21 -4.75 -22.98
CA VAL A 52 -0.49 -6.20 -22.92
C VAL A 52 0.45 -6.89 -21.94
N TYR A 53 1.76 -6.62 -21.99
CA TYR A 53 2.73 -7.26 -21.11
C TYR A 53 2.55 -6.89 -19.64
N TRP A 54 2.12 -5.67 -19.34
CA TRP A 54 1.81 -5.24 -17.98
C TRP A 54 0.50 -5.84 -17.47
N MET A 55 -0.55 -5.85 -18.29
CA MET A 55 -1.83 -6.46 -17.89
C MET A 55 -1.73 -7.97 -17.70
N THR A 56 -0.86 -8.63 -18.45
CA THR A 56 -0.67 -10.09 -18.38
C THR A 56 0.46 -10.53 -17.44
N GLU A 57 1.28 -9.59 -16.96
CA GLU A 57 2.49 -9.82 -16.14
C GLU A 57 3.36 -10.98 -16.67
N VAL A 58 3.49 -11.03 -17.99
CA VAL A 58 4.21 -12.11 -18.66
C VAL A 58 5.72 -11.96 -18.46
N LEU A 59 6.21 -10.72 -18.41
CA LEU A 59 7.55 -10.33 -17.98
C LEU A 59 7.47 -9.52 -16.68
N PRO A 60 8.54 -9.52 -15.85
CA PRO A 60 8.62 -8.60 -14.71
C PRO A 60 8.39 -7.16 -15.17
N LEU A 61 7.63 -6.37 -14.40
CA LEU A 61 7.26 -5.01 -14.80
C LEU A 61 8.47 -4.15 -15.15
N SER A 62 9.57 -4.31 -14.41
CA SER A 62 10.88 -3.65 -14.60
C SER A 62 11.63 -4.09 -15.87
N VAL A 63 11.29 -5.24 -16.46
CA VAL A 63 11.85 -5.70 -17.75
C VAL A 63 11.00 -5.18 -18.90
N THR A 64 9.67 -5.25 -18.79
CA THR A 64 8.74 -4.62 -19.74
C THR A 64 9.01 -3.12 -19.87
N ALA A 65 9.34 -2.49 -18.74
CA ALA A 65 9.81 -1.12 -18.60
C ALA A 65 10.98 -0.72 -19.49
N LEU A 66 11.87 -1.66 -19.81
CA LEU A 66 13.07 -1.43 -20.61
C LEU A 66 12.82 -1.60 -22.11
N LEU A 67 11.63 -2.07 -22.53
CA LEU A 67 11.32 -2.26 -23.95
C LEU A 67 11.50 -0.96 -24.77
N PRO A 68 11.07 0.22 -24.32
CA PRO A 68 11.33 1.45 -25.06
C PRO A 68 12.81 1.81 -25.22
N ALA A 69 13.64 1.52 -24.21
CA ALA A 69 15.09 1.73 -24.30
C ALA A 69 15.72 0.96 -25.47
N LEU A 70 15.15 -0.20 -25.81
CA LEU A 70 15.55 -1.00 -26.95
C LEU A 70 14.85 -0.58 -28.25
N LEU A 71 13.52 -0.41 -28.19
CA LEU A 71 12.68 -0.26 -29.38
C LEU A 71 12.66 1.16 -29.94
N PHE A 72 12.80 2.21 -29.11
CA PHE A 72 12.80 3.60 -29.60
C PHE A 72 13.99 3.92 -30.51
N PRO A 73 15.23 3.52 -30.15
CA PRO A 73 16.35 3.70 -31.07
C PRO A 73 16.23 2.80 -32.31
N LEU A 74 15.68 1.58 -32.16
CA LEU A 74 15.53 0.62 -33.25
C LEU A 74 14.55 1.11 -34.34
N PHE A 75 13.42 1.68 -33.93
CA PHE A 75 12.44 2.28 -34.85
C PHE A 75 12.77 3.73 -35.23
N GLY A 76 13.89 4.29 -34.77
CA GLY A 76 14.28 5.66 -35.11
C GLY A 76 13.37 6.76 -34.52
N ILE A 77 12.64 6.44 -33.44
CA ILE A 77 11.76 7.38 -32.72
C ILE A 77 12.63 8.39 -31.94
N MET A 78 13.62 7.90 -31.20
CA MET A 78 14.49 8.71 -30.34
C MET A 78 15.92 8.14 -30.28
N LYS A 79 16.93 9.02 -30.16
CA LYS A 79 18.33 8.61 -30.00
C LYS A 79 18.55 7.92 -28.67
N SER A 80 19.41 6.90 -28.63
CA SER A 80 19.70 6.12 -27.41
C SER A 80 20.19 6.97 -26.23
N SER A 81 20.96 8.05 -26.47
CA SER A 81 21.40 8.96 -25.40
C SER A 81 20.26 9.75 -24.78
N GLN A 82 19.31 10.20 -25.61
CA GLN A 82 18.11 10.87 -25.15
C GLN A 82 17.26 9.89 -24.36
N VAL A 83 17.05 8.67 -24.87
CA VAL A 83 16.33 7.60 -24.17
C VAL A 83 17.02 7.23 -22.87
N ALA A 84 18.36 7.23 -22.76
CA ALA A 84 19.04 6.92 -21.50
C ALA A 84 18.84 8.03 -20.43
N SER A 85 18.85 9.31 -20.83
CA SER A 85 18.66 10.46 -19.93
C SER A 85 17.28 10.53 -19.25
N VAL A 86 16.37 9.71 -19.75
CA VAL A 86 15.04 9.44 -19.22
C VAL A 86 15.08 8.58 -17.99
N TYR A 87 15.92 7.54 -18.03
CA TYR A 87 15.89 6.47 -17.04
C TYR A 87 16.56 6.86 -15.73
N PHE A 88 17.21 8.03 -15.67
CA PHE A 88 17.90 8.51 -14.49
C PHE A 88 17.53 9.98 -14.21
N LYS A 89 16.52 10.18 -13.37
CA LYS A 89 15.99 11.50 -12.94
C LYS A 89 16.14 11.72 -11.45
N ASP A 90 15.95 12.97 -11.01
CA ASP A 90 16.01 13.41 -9.60
C ASP A 90 15.23 12.49 -8.64
N PHE A 91 14.07 12.01 -9.09
CA PHE A 91 13.28 11.01 -8.40
C PHE A 91 14.05 9.74 -7.96
N HIS A 92 14.94 9.22 -8.82
CA HIS A 92 15.70 8.01 -8.53
C HIS A 92 16.70 8.24 -7.39
N LEU A 93 17.20 9.48 -7.27
CA LEU A 93 18.06 9.91 -6.17
C LEU A 93 17.27 10.06 -4.87
N LEU A 94 16.02 10.53 -4.93
CA LEU A 94 15.09 10.54 -3.78
C LEU A 94 14.90 9.12 -3.24
N LEU A 95 14.52 8.19 -4.12
CA LEU A 95 14.27 6.80 -3.76
C LEU A 95 15.49 6.14 -3.09
N LEU A 96 16.70 6.50 -3.55
CA LEU A 96 17.96 6.04 -2.98
C LEU A 96 18.07 6.31 -1.49
N GLY A 97 17.83 7.57 -1.08
CA GLY A 97 17.92 8.00 0.30
C GLY A 97 16.86 7.36 1.19
N VAL A 98 15.64 7.25 0.67
CA VAL A 98 14.53 6.60 1.38
C VAL A 98 14.79 5.11 1.60
N ILE A 99 15.34 4.41 0.61
CA ILE A 99 15.72 3.00 0.77
C ILE A 99 16.79 2.85 1.86
N CYS A 100 17.80 3.73 1.89
CA CYS A 100 18.82 3.73 2.96
C CYS A 100 18.19 3.89 4.35
N LEU A 101 17.23 4.81 4.49
CA LEU A 101 16.48 4.96 5.74
C LEU A 101 15.68 3.69 6.08
N ALA A 102 14.86 3.20 5.15
CA ALA A 102 13.97 2.07 5.35
C ALA A 102 14.75 0.81 5.76
N THR A 103 15.85 0.53 5.07
CA THR A 103 16.74 -0.59 5.39
C THR A 103 17.42 -0.44 6.75
N SER A 104 17.75 0.78 7.18
CA SER A 104 18.25 1.01 8.55
C SER A 104 17.17 0.73 9.60
N ILE A 105 15.94 1.21 9.38
CA ILE A 105 14.80 0.96 10.28
C ILE A 105 14.51 -0.54 10.43
N GLU A 106 14.61 -1.29 9.33
CA GLU A 106 14.45 -2.75 9.32
C GLU A 106 15.60 -3.45 10.05
N LYS A 107 16.85 -3.16 9.66
CA LYS A 107 18.04 -3.86 10.16
C LYS A 107 18.19 -3.76 11.68
N TRP A 108 17.83 -2.62 12.27
CA TRP A 108 18.00 -2.38 13.71
C TRP A 108 16.73 -2.65 14.53
N GLY A 109 15.66 -3.14 13.91
CA GLY A 109 14.43 -3.47 14.65
C GLY A 109 13.65 -2.27 15.20
N LEU A 110 13.97 -1.04 14.77
CA LEU A 110 13.28 0.18 15.23
C LEU A 110 11.77 0.12 14.97
N HIS A 111 11.38 -0.47 13.83
CA HIS A 111 9.99 -0.71 13.46
C HIS A 111 9.23 -1.57 14.47
N GLN A 112 9.85 -2.64 15.00
CA GLN A 112 9.21 -3.53 16.00
C GLN A 112 8.91 -2.78 17.29
N ARG A 113 9.86 -1.95 17.74
CA ARG A 113 9.68 -1.13 18.95
C ARG A 113 8.55 -0.12 18.77
N ILE A 114 8.48 0.54 17.63
CA ILE A 114 7.42 1.52 17.32
C ILE A 114 6.06 0.82 17.24
N ALA A 115 5.96 -0.29 16.50
CA ALA A 115 4.71 -1.05 16.36
C ALA A 115 4.18 -1.52 17.71
N LEU A 116 5.02 -2.17 18.54
CA LEU A 116 4.59 -2.66 19.85
C LEU A 116 4.23 -1.53 20.82
N ARG A 117 4.93 -0.38 20.77
CA ARG A 117 4.54 0.80 21.56
C ARG A 117 3.18 1.34 21.15
N LEU A 118 2.91 1.43 19.86
CA LEU A 118 1.61 1.90 19.36
C LEU A 118 0.50 0.94 19.79
N VAL A 119 0.68 -0.37 19.59
CA VAL A 119 -0.33 -1.38 19.97
C VAL A 119 -0.59 -1.39 21.48
N THR A 120 0.45 -1.32 22.31
CA THR A 120 0.29 -1.30 23.78
C THR A 120 -0.38 -0.02 24.32
N GLY A 121 -0.38 1.06 23.54
CA GLY A 121 -1.04 2.33 23.90
C GLY A 121 -2.57 2.34 23.77
N PHE A 122 -3.15 1.61 22.81
CA PHE A 122 -4.61 1.61 22.56
C PHE A 122 -5.40 0.64 23.47
N GLY A 123 -4.72 -0.34 24.06
CA GLY A 123 -5.33 -1.34 24.95
C GLY A 123 -5.44 -2.72 24.33
N VAL A 124 -6.05 -3.65 25.07
CA VAL A 124 -6.05 -5.10 24.77
C VAL A 124 -7.44 -5.66 24.43
N ASN A 125 -8.48 -4.83 24.49
CA ASN A 125 -9.80 -5.21 24.02
C ASN A 125 -9.71 -5.52 22.51
N PRO A 126 -10.32 -6.59 21.99
CA PRO A 126 -10.15 -7.01 20.59
C PRO A 126 -10.37 -5.88 19.55
N GLY A 127 -11.34 -5.00 19.78
CA GLY A 127 -11.60 -3.86 18.89
C GLY A 127 -10.53 -2.76 18.96
N MET A 128 -10.03 -2.42 20.15
CA MET A 128 -8.93 -1.46 20.32
C MET A 128 -7.58 -2.04 19.94
N LEU A 129 -7.39 -3.34 20.14
CA LEU A 129 -6.23 -4.09 19.69
C LEU A 129 -6.14 -4.03 18.16
N MET A 130 -7.27 -4.25 17.47
CA MET A 130 -7.35 -4.08 16.01
C MET A 130 -6.99 -2.65 15.58
N LEU A 131 -7.49 -1.62 16.28
CA LEU A 131 -7.13 -0.23 16.00
C LEU A 131 -5.63 0.02 16.22
N GLY A 132 -5.05 -0.46 17.31
CA GLY A 132 -3.64 -0.31 17.61
C GLY A 132 -2.74 -0.95 16.55
N PHE A 133 -3.12 -2.12 16.06
CA PHE A 133 -2.46 -2.77 14.93
C PHE A 133 -2.62 -1.99 13.63
N MET A 134 -3.82 -1.45 13.34
CA MET A 134 -4.06 -0.63 12.16
C MET A 134 -3.22 0.66 12.17
N VAL A 135 -3.21 1.38 13.29
CA VAL A 135 -2.44 2.62 13.44
C VAL A 135 -0.93 2.33 13.35
N GLY A 136 -0.46 1.29 14.02
CA GLY A 136 0.94 0.88 13.96
C GLY A 136 1.38 0.48 12.55
N CYS A 137 0.56 -0.31 11.87
CA CYS A 137 0.83 -0.76 10.50
C CYS A 137 0.77 0.41 9.51
N ALA A 138 -0.24 1.27 9.57
CA ALA A 138 -0.34 2.43 8.70
C ALA A 138 0.82 3.41 8.90
N PHE A 139 1.22 3.66 10.15
CA PHE A 139 2.38 4.50 10.45
C PHE A 139 3.68 3.93 9.87
N LEU A 140 3.92 2.62 10.00
CA LEU A 140 5.10 2.00 9.41
C LEU A 140 5.06 2.04 7.88
N SER A 141 3.90 1.76 7.29
CA SER A 141 3.70 1.74 5.84
C SER A 141 3.78 3.12 5.19
N MET A 142 3.71 4.20 5.98
CA MET A 142 3.98 5.55 5.52
C MET A 142 5.45 5.74 5.12
N TRP A 143 6.38 4.98 5.69
CA TRP A 143 7.83 5.18 5.49
C TRP A 143 8.52 3.97 4.87
N LEU A 144 7.92 2.79 5.06
CA LEU A 144 8.35 1.52 4.51
C LEU A 144 7.40 1.08 3.41
N SER A 145 7.82 0.13 2.58
CA SER A 145 6.91 -0.42 1.57
C SER A 145 5.73 -1.16 2.23
N ASN A 146 4.57 -1.14 1.57
CA ASN A 146 3.38 -1.86 2.06
C ASN A 146 3.66 -3.35 2.31
N THR A 147 4.35 -3.99 1.38
CA THR A 147 4.69 -5.42 1.46
C THR A 147 5.62 -5.72 2.65
N SER A 148 6.67 -4.92 2.84
CA SER A 148 7.61 -5.06 3.95
C SER A 148 6.89 -4.92 5.30
N THR A 149 6.01 -3.93 5.40
CA THR A 149 5.28 -3.64 6.64
C THR A 149 4.40 -4.82 7.06
N VAL A 150 3.61 -5.38 6.14
CA VAL A 150 2.77 -6.55 6.45
C VAL A 150 3.61 -7.78 6.76
N ALA A 151 4.69 -8.03 6.00
CA ALA A 151 5.58 -9.17 6.26
C ALA A 151 6.20 -9.13 7.67
N MET A 152 6.47 -7.93 8.19
CA MET A 152 7.02 -7.73 9.54
C MET A 152 5.97 -7.80 10.65
N VAL A 153 4.78 -7.23 10.42
CA VAL A 153 3.75 -7.12 11.45
C VAL A 153 2.90 -8.40 11.57
N MET A 154 2.70 -9.14 10.48
CA MET A 154 1.84 -10.33 10.49
C MET A 154 2.33 -11.45 11.42
N PRO A 155 3.64 -11.78 11.52
CA PRO A 155 4.13 -12.73 12.53
C PRO A 155 3.81 -12.32 13.98
N ILE A 156 3.83 -11.01 14.28
CA ILE A 156 3.50 -10.48 15.60
C ILE A 156 2.00 -10.66 15.86
N VAL A 157 1.17 -10.30 14.89
CA VAL A 157 -0.29 -10.50 14.98
C VAL A 157 -0.65 -11.96 15.12
N GLU A 158 0.03 -12.85 14.39
CA GLU A 158 -0.17 -14.29 14.50
C GLU A 158 0.18 -14.82 15.89
N ALA A 159 1.29 -14.38 16.47
CA ALA A 159 1.66 -14.74 17.84
C ALA A 159 0.59 -14.28 18.84
N VAL A 160 0.03 -13.07 18.67
CA VAL A 160 -1.07 -12.58 19.50
C VAL A 160 -2.35 -13.40 19.30
N ILE A 161 -2.72 -13.71 18.05
CA ILE A 161 -3.88 -14.53 17.71
C ILE A 161 -3.78 -15.90 18.38
N GLN A 162 -2.65 -16.60 18.20
CA GLN A 162 -2.43 -17.92 18.79
C GLN A 162 -2.55 -17.90 20.31
N GLN A 163 -2.05 -16.84 20.95
CA GLN A 163 -2.13 -16.76 22.40
C GLN A 163 -3.54 -16.45 22.91
N VAL A 164 -4.31 -15.63 22.19
CA VAL A 164 -5.73 -15.41 22.52
C VAL A 164 -6.53 -16.71 22.39
N LEU A 165 -6.24 -17.53 21.37
CA LEU A 165 -6.84 -18.85 21.18
C LEU A 165 -6.46 -19.83 22.30
N ASN A 166 -5.20 -19.81 22.75
CA ASN A 166 -4.75 -20.67 23.86
C ASN A 166 -5.38 -20.25 25.20
N ALA A 167 -5.48 -18.94 25.47
CA ALA A 167 -6.14 -18.43 26.66
C ALA A 167 -7.64 -18.75 26.68
N SER A 168 -8.30 -18.77 25.51
CA SER A 168 -9.71 -19.20 25.41
C SER A 168 -9.88 -20.70 25.69
N GLU A 169 -8.87 -21.51 25.34
CA GLU A 169 -8.82 -22.93 25.68
C GLU A 169 -8.69 -23.17 27.18
N GLU A 170 -7.77 -22.48 27.86
CA GLU A 170 -7.57 -22.62 29.31
C GLU A 170 -8.84 -22.23 30.09
N ALA A 171 -9.43 -21.07 29.78
CA ALA A 171 -10.68 -20.62 30.41
C ALA A 171 -11.84 -21.60 30.19
N SER A 172 -11.91 -22.25 29.02
CA SER A 172 -12.93 -23.26 28.74
C SER A 172 -12.71 -24.56 29.52
N LYS A 173 -11.45 -24.95 29.77
CA LYS A 173 -11.12 -26.12 30.60
C LYS A 173 -11.47 -25.87 32.07
N ASP A 174 -11.14 -24.70 32.59
CA ASP A 174 -11.47 -24.32 33.98
C ASP A 174 -12.98 -24.26 34.22
N HIS A 175 -13.75 -23.71 33.26
CA HIS A 175 -15.20 -23.67 33.38
C HIS A 175 -15.83 -25.08 33.37
N LYS A 176 -15.29 -26.00 32.57
CA LYS A 176 -15.72 -27.41 32.58
C LYS A 176 -15.31 -28.14 33.86
N GLY A 177 -14.12 -27.88 34.38
CA GLY A 177 -13.67 -28.42 35.66
C GLY A 177 -14.56 -27.97 36.82
N ALA A 178 -14.96 -26.69 36.82
CA ALA A 178 -15.88 -26.13 37.79
C ALA A 178 -17.30 -26.73 37.67
N LEU A 179 -17.85 -26.87 36.46
CA LEU A 179 -19.16 -27.51 36.26
C LEU A 179 -19.17 -28.98 36.71
N ASN A 180 -18.11 -29.73 36.38
CA ASN A 180 -17.97 -31.12 36.82
C ASN A 180 -17.79 -31.22 38.35
N GLY A 181 -17.12 -30.24 38.97
CA GLY A 181 -17.01 -30.14 40.43
C GLY A 181 -18.36 -29.88 41.10
N ILE A 182 -19.18 -28.99 40.52
CA ILE A 182 -20.53 -28.67 41.00
C ILE A 182 -21.49 -29.85 40.82
N SER A 183 -21.42 -30.58 39.69
CA SER A 183 -22.23 -31.78 39.47
C SER A 183 -21.87 -32.90 40.46
N ASN A 184 -20.59 -33.08 40.77
CA ASN A 184 -20.14 -34.04 41.79
C ASN A 184 -20.62 -33.64 43.20
N LEU A 185 -20.69 -32.35 43.50
CA LEU A 185 -21.20 -31.85 44.78
C LEU A 185 -22.73 -32.01 44.89
N ALA A 186 -23.46 -31.79 43.80
CA ALA A 186 -24.91 -32.03 43.73
C ALA A 186 -25.26 -33.52 43.89
N LEU A 187 -24.49 -34.41 43.25
CA LEU A 187 -24.60 -35.87 43.40
C LEU A 187 -24.28 -36.35 44.83
N GLN A 188 -23.36 -35.68 45.55
CA GLN A 188 -23.06 -36.00 46.94
C GLN A 188 -24.14 -35.53 47.92
N LEU A 189 -24.91 -34.49 47.57
CA LEU A 189 -26.03 -33.99 48.37
C LEU A 189 -27.31 -34.83 48.19
N GLU A 190 -27.49 -35.46 47.02
CA GLU A 190 -28.62 -36.37 46.77
C GLU A 190 -28.39 -37.81 47.27
N ALA A 191 -27.15 -38.20 47.59
CA ALA A 191 -26.83 -39.54 48.10
C ALA A 191 -27.26 -39.81 49.57
N GLY A 192 -27.99 -38.89 50.20
CA GLY A 192 -28.45 -38.97 51.59
C GLY A 192 -29.86 -39.52 51.81
N ILE A 193 -30.60 -39.90 50.76
CA ILE A 193 -31.97 -40.42 50.87
C ILE A 193 -32.08 -41.74 50.11
N THR A 194 -32.19 -42.82 50.87
CA THR A 194 -32.40 -44.20 50.42
C THR A 194 -33.80 -44.41 49.83
N GLU A 195 -33.90 -44.91 48.59
CA GLU A 195 -34.83 -45.97 48.14
C GLU A 195 -34.33 -46.58 46.80
N PRO A 196 -34.60 -47.87 46.50
CA PRO A 196 -33.99 -48.57 45.37
C PRO A 196 -34.82 -48.40 44.09
N VAL A 197 -34.32 -47.62 43.13
CA VAL A 197 -34.87 -47.57 41.76
C VAL A 197 -34.02 -48.42 40.84
N GLN A 198 -34.70 -49.25 40.05
CA GLN A 198 -34.13 -50.24 39.13
C GLN A 198 -33.14 -49.60 38.15
N THR A 199 -32.00 -50.26 38.01
CA THR A 199 -30.95 -50.02 37.02
C THR A 199 -31.51 -50.00 35.60
N ALA A 200 -31.59 -48.81 35.01
CA ALA A 200 -31.42 -48.60 33.58
C ALA A 200 -30.02 -48.02 33.37
N THR A 201 -29.18 -48.75 32.65
CA THR A 201 -27.83 -48.32 32.27
C THR A 201 -27.96 -47.25 31.18
N GLU A 202 -28.26 -46.02 31.55
CA GLU A 202 -28.04 -44.86 30.68
C GLU A 202 -26.62 -44.36 30.94
N GLU A 203 -25.74 -44.55 29.96
CA GLU A 203 -24.44 -43.89 29.93
C GLU A 203 -24.66 -42.39 30.11
N PRO A 204 -23.90 -41.69 30.96
CA PRO A 204 -24.05 -40.24 31.09
C PRO A 204 -23.82 -39.62 29.72
N GLU A 205 -24.85 -38.98 29.16
CA GLU A 205 -24.71 -38.17 27.96
C GLU A 205 -23.63 -37.14 28.24
N THR A 206 -22.42 -37.44 27.78
CA THR A 206 -21.35 -36.46 27.67
C THR A 206 -21.92 -35.33 26.82
N VAL A 207 -22.24 -34.20 27.44
CA VAL A 207 -22.47 -32.95 26.71
C VAL A 207 -21.13 -32.62 26.06
N LYS A 208 -20.91 -33.20 24.88
CA LYS A 208 -19.72 -33.00 24.07
C LYS A 208 -19.64 -31.49 23.87
N ALA A 209 -18.46 -30.92 24.13
CA ALA A 209 -18.18 -29.57 23.67
C ALA A 209 -18.63 -29.47 22.21
N PRO A 210 -19.24 -28.36 21.77
CA PRO A 210 -19.52 -28.20 20.35
C PRO A 210 -18.23 -28.54 19.59
N PRO A 211 -18.30 -29.40 18.56
CA PRO A 211 -17.13 -29.79 17.81
C PRO A 211 -16.40 -28.52 17.35
N PRO A 212 -15.05 -28.53 17.32
CA PRO A 212 -14.30 -27.36 16.92
C PRO A 212 -14.85 -26.81 15.60
N TYR A 213 -15.24 -25.54 15.60
CA TYR A 213 -15.68 -24.85 14.39
C TYR A 213 -14.56 -24.96 13.33
N ASN A 214 -14.81 -25.77 12.31
CA ASN A 214 -13.91 -26.00 11.17
C ASN A 214 -12.53 -26.61 11.51
N GLY A 215 -12.37 -27.26 12.67
CA GLY A 215 -11.13 -27.98 13.05
C GLY A 215 -9.90 -27.12 13.40
N LYS A 216 -9.92 -25.80 13.13
CA LYS A 216 -8.86 -24.83 13.48
C LYS A 216 -9.28 -23.81 14.55
N TYR A 217 -10.58 -23.58 14.75
CA TYR A 217 -11.10 -22.60 15.72
C TYR A 217 -12.15 -23.23 16.63
N ARG A 218 -12.28 -22.73 17.86
CA ARG A 218 -13.22 -23.26 18.85
C ARG A 218 -14.60 -22.64 18.72
N THR A 219 -14.65 -21.31 18.61
CA THR A 219 -15.90 -20.55 18.46
C THR A 219 -15.94 -19.78 17.15
N HIS A 220 -17.16 -19.42 16.71
CA HIS A 220 -17.35 -18.52 15.57
C HIS A 220 -16.74 -17.13 15.84
N GLU A 221 -16.83 -16.63 17.08
CA GLU A 221 -16.27 -15.35 17.51
C GLU A 221 -14.75 -15.32 17.38
N ASP A 222 -14.06 -16.37 17.84
CA ASP A 222 -12.60 -16.49 17.72
C ASP A 222 -12.16 -16.48 16.25
N HIS A 223 -12.89 -17.19 15.38
CA HIS A 223 -12.59 -17.20 13.94
C HIS A 223 -12.79 -15.83 13.31
N MET A 224 -13.89 -15.13 13.62
CA MET A 224 -14.13 -13.78 13.09
C MET A 224 -13.10 -12.77 13.59
N MET A 225 -12.65 -12.87 14.84
CA MET A 225 -11.57 -12.06 15.37
C MET A 225 -10.26 -12.29 14.60
N CYS A 226 -9.89 -13.55 14.32
CA CYS A 226 -8.70 -13.87 13.52
C CYS A 226 -8.78 -13.26 12.11
N LYS A 227 -9.96 -13.35 11.47
CA LYS A 227 -10.20 -12.73 10.16
C LYS A 227 -10.04 -11.21 10.22
N GLY A 228 -10.66 -10.56 11.21
CA GLY A 228 -10.60 -9.12 11.40
C GLY A 228 -9.18 -8.60 11.64
N LEU A 229 -8.43 -9.23 12.57
CA LEU A 229 -7.04 -8.87 12.86
C LEU A 229 -6.10 -9.11 11.67
N SER A 230 -6.34 -10.16 10.90
CA SER A 230 -5.57 -10.44 9.68
C SER A 230 -5.81 -9.36 8.61
N LEU A 231 -7.08 -9.08 8.28
CA LEU A 231 -7.45 -8.11 7.26
C LEU A 231 -7.08 -6.68 7.61
N CYS A 232 -7.18 -6.31 8.89
CA CYS A 232 -6.87 -4.95 9.31
C CYS A 232 -5.42 -4.58 9.00
N ILE A 233 -4.48 -5.52 9.08
CA ILE A 233 -3.07 -5.32 8.72
C ILE A 233 -2.89 -5.08 7.22
N ALA A 234 -3.44 -5.95 6.37
CA ALA A 234 -3.32 -5.80 4.91
C ALA A 234 -3.86 -4.45 4.43
N TYR A 235 -5.02 -4.06 4.95
CA TYR A 235 -5.69 -2.84 4.54
C TYR A 235 -5.05 -1.58 5.13
N SER A 236 -4.72 -1.58 6.42
CA SER A 236 -4.05 -0.43 7.04
C SER A 236 -2.67 -0.14 6.45
N SER A 237 -1.92 -1.17 6.02
CA SER A 237 -0.68 -0.98 5.28
C SER A 237 -0.91 -0.20 3.98
N SER A 238 -1.84 -0.65 3.14
CA SER A 238 -2.14 0.04 1.88
C SER A 238 -2.68 1.47 2.09
N ILE A 239 -3.49 1.70 3.14
CA ILE A 239 -3.99 3.03 3.52
C ILE A 239 -2.83 3.93 3.99
N GLY A 240 -1.93 3.41 4.83
CA GLY A 240 -0.77 4.15 5.33
C GLY A 240 0.16 4.63 4.21
N GLY A 241 0.39 3.77 3.21
CA GLY A 241 1.24 4.06 2.06
C GLY A 241 0.79 5.24 1.20
N LEU A 242 -0.49 5.66 1.30
CA LEU A 242 -1.00 6.85 0.59
C LEU A 242 -0.38 8.16 1.09
N THR A 243 0.03 8.19 2.36
CA THR A 243 0.24 9.44 3.09
C THR A 243 1.48 10.22 2.63
N THR A 244 2.56 9.51 2.31
CA THR A 244 3.80 10.12 1.83
C THR A 244 4.01 9.78 0.38
N LEU A 245 4.80 10.61 -0.29
CA LEU A 245 5.17 10.36 -1.67
C LEU A 245 5.96 9.04 -1.80
N SER A 246 6.73 8.67 -0.78
CA SER A 246 7.55 7.46 -0.73
C SER A 246 6.85 6.18 -0.29
N GLY A 247 5.64 6.26 0.26
CA GLY A 247 4.97 5.08 0.84
C GLY A 247 4.58 4.03 -0.19
N THR A 248 4.15 4.45 -1.39
CA THR A 248 3.72 3.56 -2.47
C THR A 248 4.31 3.96 -3.82
N SER A 249 4.52 2.95 -4.68
CA SER A 249 5.02 3.16 -6.05
C SER A 249 4.08 4.00 -6.91
N THR A 250 2.77 3.97 -6.66
CA THR A 250 1.76 4.75 -7.38
C THR A 250 1.92 6.26 -7.16
N ASN A 251 2.18 6.69 -5.93
CA ASN A 251 2.42 8.09 -5.57
C ASN A 251 3.71 8.60 -6.22
N LEU A 252 4.76 7.78 -6.15
CA LEU A 252 6.05 8.03 -6.76
C LEU A 252 5.93 8.22 -8.28
N ILE A 253 5.23 7.30 -8.93
CA ILE A 253 4.89 7.36 -10.34
C ILE A 253 4.11 8.63 -10.68
N PHE A 254 3.10 9.00 -9.88
CA PHE A 254 2.30 10.19 -10.10
C PHE A 254 3.17 11.46 -10.04
N ALA A 255 4.02 11.59 -9.03
CA ALA A 255 4.88 12.76 -8.91
C ALA A 255 5.84 12.88 -10.10
N GLU A 256 6.47 11.78 -10.51
CA GLU A 256 7.33 11.81 -11.70
C GLU A 256 6.54 12.21 -12.95
N TYR A 257 5.32 11.67 -13.12
CA TYR A 257 4.46 12.05 -14.22
C TYR A 257 4.19 13.56 -14.25
N ILE A 258 3.83 14.16 -13.11
CA ILE A 258 3.60 15.61 -13.00
C ILE A 258 4.88 16.39 -13.31
N TYR A 259 6.04 16.01 -12.76
CA TYR A 259 7.30 16.72 -13.00
C TYR A 259 7.77 16.67 -14.47
N GLN A 260 7.40 15.62 -15.21
CA GLN A 260 7.76 15.50 -16.63
C GLN A 260 6.72 16.16 -17.54
N TYR A 261 5.44 15.96 -17.25
CA TYR A 261 4.34 16.42 -18.10
C TYR A 261 4.04 17.92 -17.88
N TYR A 262 4.14 18.37 -16.62
CA TYR A 262 3.90 19.76 -16.19
C TYR A 262 5.13 20.28 -15.41
N PRO A 263 6.25 20.58 -16.09
CA PRO A 263 7.51 20.97 -15.43
C PRO A 263 7.41 22.26 -14.61
N ASP A 264 6.49 23.16 -14.98
CA ASP A 264 6.27 24.43 -14.27
C ASP A 264 5.35 24.27 -13.04
N CYS A 265 4.79 23.08 -12.82
CA CYS A 265 3.95 22.79 -11.65
C CYS A 265 4.81 22.61 -10.40
N THR A 266 4.87 23.64 -9.56
CA THR A 266 5.61 23.63 -8.29
C THR A 266 4.76 23.24 -7.07
N VAL A 267 3.45 23.03 -7.29
CA VAL A 267 2.47 22.81 -6.22
C VAL A 267 2.60 21.43 -5.58
N ILE A 268 3.05 20.42 -6.35
CA ILE A 268 3.27 19.06 -5.85
C ILE A 268 4.68 18.96 -5.29
N ASN A 269 4.80 19.00 -3.96
CA ASN A 269 6.03 18.71 -3.22
C ASN A 269 5.72 17.74 -2.06
N PHE A 270 6.76 17.21 -1.40
CA PHE A 270 6.57 16.25 -0.31
C PHE A 270 5.63 16.77 0.80
N GLY A 271 5.76 18.05 1.18
CA GLY A 271 4.96 18.67 2.23
C GLY A 271 3.48 18.81 1.87
N ASN A 272 3.18 19.37 0.69
CA ASN A 272 1.82 19.54 0.20
C ASN A 272 1.11 18.21 -0.01
N TRP A 273 1.82 17.20 -0.56
CA TRP A 273 1.30 15.84 -0.67
C TRP A 273 0.93 15.27 0.69
N PHE A 274 1.81 15.42 1.68
CA PHE A 274 1.56 14.92 3.03
C PHE A 274 0.37 15.61 3.70
N VAL A 275 0.26 16.94 3.59
CA VAL A 275 -0.86 17.70 4.16
C VAL A 275 -2.18 17.30 3.51
N LEU A 276 -2.18 16.98 2.22
CA LEU A 276 -3.35 16.46 1.53
C LEU A 276 -3.73 15.06 2.00
N CYS A 277 -2.77 14.14 2.05
CA CYS A 277 -3.02 12.71 2.20
C CYS A 277 -3.09 12.23 3.65
N LEU A 278 -2.49 12.93 4.61
CA LEU A 278 -2.56 12.55 6.03
C LEU A 278 -4.01 12.57 6.56
N PRO A 279 -4.83 13.61 6.33
CA PRO A 279 -6.23 13.60 6.72
C PRO A 279 -7.02 12.46 6.04
N ILE A 280 -6.74 12.19 4.75
CA ILE A 280 -7.35 11.06 4.00
C ILE A 280 -7.05 9.75 4.73
N CYS A 281 -5.79 9.50 5.06
CA CYS A 281 -5.35 8.31 5.77
C CYS A 281 -6.05 8.16 7.13
N ILE A 282 -6.11 9.23 7.94
CA ILE A 282 -6.76 9.20 9.26
C ILE A 282 -8.26 8.87 9.13
N ILE A 283 -8.97 9.56 8.23
CA ILE A 283 -10.40 9.32 8.01
C ILE A 283 -10.63 7.89 7.51
N MET A 284 -9.85 7.44 6.54
CA MET A 284 -9.94 6.08 6.02
C MET A 284 -9.65 5.03 7.08
N LEU A 285 -8.65 5.22 7.94
CA LEU A 285 -8.34 4.28 9.02
C LEU A 285 -9.48 4.18 10.03
N ILE A 286 -10.05 5.31 10.44
CA ILE A 286 -11.18 5.34 11.39
C ILE A 286 -12.41 4.67 10.78
N LEU A 287 -12.78 5.03 9.54
CA LEU A 287 -13.94 4.45 8.87
C LEU A 287 -13.75 2.96 8.58
N SER A 288 -12.55 2.56 8.15
CA SER A 288 -12.22 1.14 7.93
C SER A 288 -12.22 0.36 9.24
N TRP A 289 -11.74 0.95 10.34
CA TRP A 289 -11.81 0.33 11.65
C TRP A 289 -13.26 0.11 12.11
N ILE A 290 -14.12 1.12 11.99
CA ILE A 290 -15.55 1.02 12.32
C ILE A 290 -16.21 -0.07 11.47
N PHE A 291 -15.95 -0.09 10.16
CA PHE A 291 -16.51 -1.05 9.22
C PHE A 291 -16.06 -2.49 9.51
N LEU A 292 -14.75 -2.73 9.69
CA LEU A 292 -14.22 -4.06 10.02
C LEU A 292 -14.66 -4.51 11.42
N HIS A 293 -14.76 -3.60 12.38
CA HIS A 293 -15.24 -3.90 13.73
C HIS A 293 -16.69 -4.36 13.69
N TRP A 294 -17.55 -3.60 13.00
CA TRP A 294 -18.95 -3.97 12.83
C TRP A 294 -19.11 -5.33 12.13
N MET A 295 -18.32 -5.60 11.10
CA MET A 295 -18.43 -6.81 10.29
C MET A 295 -17.89 -8.07 10.98
N TYR A 296 -16.78 -8.00 11.73
CA TYR A 296 -16.13 -9.17 12.32
C TYR A 296 -16.26 -9.28 13.84
N LEU A 297 -16.35 -8.16 14.57
CA LEU A 297 -16.46 -8.14 16.02
C LEU A 297 -17.88 -7.79 16.50
N GLY A 298 -18.78 -7.40 15.60
CA GLY A 298 -20.18 -7.09 15.88
C GLY A 298 -20.44 -5.63 16.31
N SER A 299 -21.70 -5.35 16.66
CA SER A 299 -22.23 -3.98 16.90
C SER A 299 -21.96 -3.42 18.31
N ASN A 300 -21.30 -4.19 19.19
CA ASN A 300 -21.11 -3.82 20.60
C ASN A 300 -19.95 -2.82 20.81
N PHE A 301 -19.95 -1.70 20.09
CA PHE A 301 -18.93 -0.64 20.17
C PHE A 301 -18.75 -0.11 21.60
N ARG A 302 -19.85 0.02 22.36
CA ARG A 302 -19.84 0.57 23.72
C ARG A 302 -19.10 -0.31 24.73
N ALA A 303 -19.17 -1.64 24.56
CA ALA A 303 -18.40 -2.58 25.38
C ALA A 303 -16.90 -2.56 25.01
N SER A 304 -16.59 -2.38 23.73
CA SER A 304 -15.21 -2.31 23.22
C SER A 304 -14.46 -1.04 23.68
N LEU A 305 -15.15 0.10 23.70
CA LEU A 305 -14.60 1.41 24.10
C LEU A 305 -14.55 1.63 25.62
N CYS A 306 -15.53 1.11 26.36
CA CYS A 306 -15.73 1.44 27.79
C CYS A 306 -15.77 0.23 28.72
N SER A 307 -15.24 -0.94 28.34
CA SER A 307 -15.10 -2.04 29.31
C SER A 307 -14.09 -1.65 30.38
N ARG A 308 -14.59 -1.35 31.57
CA ARG A 308 -13.82 -0.92 32.74
C ARG A 308 -13.16 -2.10 33.47
N GLN A 309 -13.56 -3.33 33.13
CA GLN A 309 -13.10 -4.56 33.78
C GLN A 309 -12.39 -5.44 32.75
N ARG A 310 -11.07 -5.61 32.93
CA ARG A 310 -10.27 -6.43 32.01
C ARG A 310 -10.62 -7.90 32.17
N SER A 311 -11.05 -8.53 31.09
CA SER A 311 -11.23 -9.98 31.04
C SER A 311 -9.91 -10.70 31.28
N GLU A 312 -9.92 -11.93 31.80
CA GLU A 312 -8.69 -12.72 31.98
C GLU A 312 -7.94 -12.91 30.65
N LYS A 313 -8.68 -13.02 29.54
CA LYS A 313 -8.13 -13.03 28.18
C LYS A 313 -7.31 -11.77 27.88
N GLU A 314 -7.85 -10.60 28.20
CA GLU A 314 -7.22 -9.30 27.96
C GLU A 314 -5.97 -9.10 28.83
N LYS A 315 -6.00 -9.53 30.10
CA LYS A 315 -4.82 -9.49 30.98
C LYS A 315 -3.70 -10.39 30.46
N HIS A 316 -4.04 -11.53 29.88
CA HIS A 316 -3.06 -12.44 29.28
C HIS A 316 -2.46 -11.84 27.99
N THR A 317 -3.30 -11.32 27.08
CA THR A 317 -2.85 -10.62 25.87
C THR A 317 -1.94 -9.43 26.20
N ALA A 318 -2.25 -8.67 27.25
CA ALA A 318 -1.42 -7.55 27.71
C ALA A 318 -0.03 -7.99 28.18
N ARG A 319 0.06 -9.12 28.89
CA ARG A 319 1.33 -9.69 29.33
C ARG A 319 2.19 -10.08 28.13
N VAL A 320 1.62 -10.77 27.15
CA VAL A 320 2.34 -11.19 25.93
C VAL A 320 2.90 -10.00 25.15
N LEU A 321 2.08 -8.98 24.89
CA LEU A 321 2.53 -7.76 24.21
C LEU A 321 3.67 -7.09 24.98
N ARG A 322 3.60 -7.12 26.31
CA ARG A 322 4.63 -6.54 27.17
C ARG A 322 5.90 -7.38 27.22
N ASP A 323 5.78 -8.70 27.22
CA ASP A 323 6.90 -9.63 27.18
C ASP A 323 7.63 -9.56 25.84
N GLN A 324 6.89 -9.46 24.72
CA GLN A 324 7.43 -9.18 23.39
C GLN A 324 8.12 -7.80 23.32
N TYR A 325 7.60 -6.80 24.02
CA TYR A 325 8.26 -5.50 24.09
C TYR A 325 9.54 -5.54 24.93
N ASN A 326 9.50 -6.26 26.06
CA ASN A 326 10.63 -6.39 26.98
C ASN A 326 11.76 -7.25 26.37
N SER A 327 11.42 -8.24 25.53
CA SER A 327 12.42 -9.08 24.85
C SER A 327 13.30 -8.31 23.86
N LEU A 328 12.84 -7.15 23.37
CA LEU A 328 13.65 -6.25 22.52
C LEU A 328 14.80 -5.57 23.29
N GLY A 329 14.79 -5.61 24.62
CA GLY A 329 15.82 -4.96 25.45
C GLY A 329 15.78 -3.42 25.39
N PRO A 330 16.78 -2.75 26.01
CA PRO A 330 16.90 -1.29 26.00
C PRO A 330 17.12 -0.75 24.58
N ILE A 331 16.80 0.52 24.37
CA ILE A 331 16.99 1.17 23.06
C ILE A 331 18.47 1.16 22.68
N SER A 332 18.77 0.57 21.53
CA SER A 332 20.14 0.47 21.03
C SER A 332 20.62 1.82 20.48
N TRP A 333 21.95 1.99 20.40
CA TRP A 333 22.55 3.21 19.85
C TRP A 333 22.15 3.44 18.38
N GLN A 334 22.01 2.35 17.63
CA GLN A 334 21.67 2.35 16.22
C GLN A 334 20.22 2.74 15.97
N GLU A 335 19.31 2.32 16.85
CA GLU A 335 17.93 2.78 16.86
C GLU A 335 17.84 4.29 17.10
N ILE A 336 18.64 4.84 18.03
CA ILE A 336 18.67 6.29 18.30
C ILE A 336 19.16 7.07 17.08
N ILE A 337 20.30 6.69 16.48
CA ILE A 337 20.82 7.37 15.28
C ILE A 337 19.80 7.32 14.15
N THR A 338 19.22 6.15 13.89
CA THR A 338 18.22 5.98 12.83
C THR A 338 17.00 6.86 13.10
N MET A 339 16.54 6.95 14.35
CA MET A 339 15.44 7.83 14.75
C MET A 339 15.79 9.31 14.57
N ILE A 340 17.01 9.74 14.89
CA ILE A 340 17.46 11.13 14.69
C ILE A 340 17.49 11.47 13.20
N ILE A 341 18.11 10.62 12.37
CA ILE A 341 18.19 10.85 10.91
C ILE A 341 16.78 10.86 10.30
N PHE A 342 15.92 9.96 10.74
CA PHE A 342 14.52 9.90 10.33
C PHE A 342 13.77 11.22 10.61
N ILE A 343 13.84 11.71 11.85
CA ILE A 343 13.19 12.95 12.26
C ILE A 343 13.79 14.14 11.50
N LEU A 344 15.11 14.19 11.35
CA LEU A 344 15.80 15.24 10.60
C LEU A 344 15.36 15.27 9.13
N MET A 345 15.20 14.10 8.50
CA MET A 345 14.73 13.99 7.11
C MET A 345 13.31 14.52 6.96
N ALA A 346 12.41 14.14 7.86
CA ALA A 346 11.04 14.65 7.87
C ALA A 346 11.02 16.18 8.01
N ILE A 347 11.77 16.72 8.98
CA ILE A 347 11.85 18.18 9.20
C ILE A 347 12.36 18.90 7.96
N LEU A 348 13.44 18.42 7.33
CA LEU A 348 14.01 19.04 6.14
C LEU A 348 13.04 19.00 4.95
N TRP A 349 12.28 17.92 4.75
CA TRP A 349 11.25 17.91 3.71
C TRP A 349 10.12 18.92 3.96
N PHE A 350 9.58 18.98 5.18
CA PHE A 350 8.51 19.93 5.51
C PHE A 350 8.94 21.40 5.48
N THR A 351 10.19 21.67 5.80
CA THR A 351 10.73 23.04 5.87
C THR A 351 11.39 23.51 4.56
N ARG A 352 11.43 22.67 3.52
CA ARG A 352 12.07 22.99 2.23
C ARG A 352 11.39 24.15 1.53
N ASN A 353 10.10 24.01 1.23
CA ASN A 353 9.27 25.05 0.64
C ASN A 353 7.83 24.92 1.16
N PRO A 354 7.57 25.36 2.41
CA PRO A 354 6.30 25.15 3.07
C PRO A 354 5.14 26.00 2.51
N GLY A 355 5.40 26.92 1.55
CA GLY A 355 4.39 27.75 0.89
C GLY A 355 3.89 28.96 1.68
N PHE A 356 3.84 28.89 3.02
CA PHE A 356 3.39 30.00 3.88
C PHE A 356 4.54 30.85 4.47
N MET A 357 5.77 30.36 4.41
CA MET A 357 6.99 31.09 4.79
C MET A 357 8.11 30.70 3.82
N PRO A 358 9.15 31.55 3.63
CA PRO A 358 10.33 31.14 2.89
C PRO A 358 10.98 29.95 3.61
N GLY A 359 11.00 28.79 2.95
CA GLY A 359 11.64 27.59 3.47
C GLY A 359 13.17 27.67 3.39
N TRP A 360 13.87 26.67 3.91
CA TRP A 360 15.35 26.69 3.90
C TRP A 360 15.94 26.69 2.48
N SER A 361 15.17 26.28 1.46
CA SER A 361 15.58 26.41 0.04
C SER A 361 15.85 27.86 -0.35
N ALA A 362 15.21 28.84 0.31
CA ALA A 362 15.45 30.26 0.08
C ALA A 362 16.82 30.75 0.57
N LEU A 363 17.54 29.95 1.38
CA LEU A 363 18.92 30.24 1.78
C LEU A 363 19.91 30.16 0.61
N PHE A 364 19.49 29.57 -0.52
CA PHE A 364 20.28 29.43 -1.74
C PHE A 364 19.64 30.23 -2.90
N PRO A 365 19.58 31.58 -2.80
CA PRO A 365 18.86 32.42 -3.77
C PRO A 365 19.48 32.42 -5.16
N ASP A 366 20.78 32.14 -5.27
CA ASP A 366 21.52 32.14 -6.54
C ASP A 366 21.08 31.01 -7.49
N TYR A 367 20.46 29.94 -6.96
CA TYR A 367 20.12 28.73 -7.70
C TYR A 367 18.70 28.22 -7.35
N PRO A 368 17.64 28.95 -7.74
CA PRO A 368 16.26 28.55 -7.44
C PRO A 368 15.92 27.21 -8.12
N GLY A 369 15.34 26.27 -7.36
CA GLY A 369 14.92 24.96 -7.86
C GLY A 369 15.98 23.85 -7.83
N TYR A 370 17.24 24.15 -7.51
CA TYR A 370 18.31 23.14 -7.46
C TYR A 370 18.25 22.26 -6.22
N ALA A 371 17.80 22.81 -5.09
CA ALA A 371 17.54 22.05 -3.88
C ALA A 371 16.18 21.34 -3.98
N THR A 372 16.21 20.04 -4.26
CA THR A 372 15.03 19.18 -4.40
C THR A 372 14.77 18.30 -3.18
N ASP A 373 13.60 17.65 -3.10
CA ASP A 373 13.34 16.65 -2.05
C ASP A 373 14.37 15.50 -2.12
N ALA A 374 14.88 15.22 -3.33
CA ALA A 374 15.91 14.22 -3.56
C ALA A 374 17.27 14.62 -2.95
N THR A 375 17.63 15.91 -2.98
CA THR A 375 18.88 16.38 -2.36
C THR A 375 18.93 16.10 -0.86
N VAL A 376 17.80 16.30 -0.16
CA VAL A 376 17.66 15.98 1.29
C VAL A 376 17.81 14.48 1.52
N ALA A 377 17.08 13.67 0.76
CA ALA A 377 17.08 12.23 0.90
C ALA A 377 18.49 11.66 0.64
N LEU A 378 19.16 12.13 -0.40
CA LEU A 378 20.50 11.71 -0.76
C LEU A 378 21.53 12.11 0.30
N LEU A 379 21.50 13.36 0.76
CA LEU A 379 22.39 13.86 1.81
C LEU A 379 22.28 13.01 3.09
N LEU A 380 21.06 12.80 3.59
CA LEU A 380 20.85 12.03 4.81
C LEU A 380 21.05 10.53 4.59
N GLY A 381 20.73 10.01 3.41
CA GLY A 381 21.07 8.65 2.99
C GLY A 381 22.57 8.40 3.07
N PHE A 382 23.39 9.35 2.62
CA PHE A 382 24.85 9.27 2.72
C PHE A 382 25.35 9.28 4.17
N THR A 383 24.67 9.98 5.09
CA THR A 383 25.09 9.98 6.50
C THR A 383 25.07 8.60 7.15
N PHE A 384 24.20 7.69 6.69
CA PHE A 384 24.22 6.29 7.16
C PHE A 384 25.52 5.56 6.83
N PHE A 385 26.25 5.97 5.79
CA PHE A 385 27.55 5.38 5.45
C PHE A 385 28.72 6.03 6.21
N ILE A 386 28.51 7.22 6.79
CA ILE A 386 29.53 7.98 7.51
C ILE A 386 29.48 7.67 9.00
N ILE A 387 28.28 7.59 9.58
CA ILE A 387 28.11 7.43 11.02
C ILE A 387 28.42 5.97 11.43
N PRO A 388 29.32 5.74 12.40
CA PRO A 388 29.65 4.39 12.84
C PRO A 388 28.48 3.71 13.53
N ALA A 389 28.31 2.41 13.29
CA ALA A 389 27.22 1.63 13.86
C ALA A 389 27.36 1.39 15.37
N HIS A 390 28.53 1.61 15.96
CA HIS A 390 28.76 1.45 17.40
C HIS A 390 29.29 2.76 17.97
N LYS A 391 29.00 3.03 19.25
CA LYS A 391 29.65 4.15 19.96
C LYS A 391 31.17 3.96 19.86
N PRO A 392 31.94 4.99 19.53
CA PRO A 392 33.39 4.92 19.59
C PRO A 392 33.80 4.74 21.05
N ASN A 393 33.93 3.50 21.50
CA ASN A 393 34.59 3.16 22.77
C ASN A 393 36.09 3.09 22.51
N ALA A 394 36.88 3.61 23.46
CA ALA A 394 38.34 3.69 23.37
C ALA A 394 39.05 2.33 23.15
N GLU A 395 38.38 1.20 23.42
CA GLU A 395 38.95 -0.15 23.34
C GLU A 395 38.67 -0.89 22.02
N GLN A 396 37.75 -0.41 21.18
CA GLN A 396 37.39 -1.08 19.92
C GLN A 396 38.01 -0.37 18.71
N ARG A 397 39.20 -0.83 18.31
CA ARG A 397 39.92 -0.44 17.07
C ARG A 397 39.37 -1.12 15.81
N ASP A 398 38.07 -1.42 15.75
CA ASP A 398 37.48 -1.99 14.55
C ASP A 398 36.91 -0.90 13.65
N ILE A 399 37.80 -0.33 12.81
CA ILE A 399 37.50 0.67 11.77
C ILE A 399 36.62 0.06 10.63
N GLY A 400 36.29 -1.23 10.68
CA GLY A 400 35.68 -1.97 9.57
C GLY A 400 34.15 -2.13 9.57
N THR A 401 33.45 -1.73 10.63
CA THR A 401 31.98 -1.91 10.72
C THR A 401 31.26 -0.57 10.71
N PHE A 402 31.46 0.18 9.62
CA PHE A 402 30.46 1.15 9.19
C PHE A 402 29.09 0.46 9.13
N LEU A 403 28.01 1.23 9.20
CA LEU A 403 26.65 0.77 8.91
C LEU A 403 26.67 0.13 7.50
N LYS A 404 27.03 -1.14 7.40
CA LYS A 404 26.96 -1.96 6.20
C LYS A 404 25.47 -2.21 5.98
N VAL A 405 24.74 -1.17 5.63
CA VAL A 405 23.55 -1.31 4.80
C VAL A 405 24.12 -1.91 3.52
N GLY A 406 23.95 -3.22 3.36
CA GLY A 406 24.59 -3.94 2.28
C GLY A 406 24.23 -3.28 0.96
N LEU A 407 25.22 -2.72 0.26
CA LEU A 407 25.08 -2.15 -1.08
C LEU A 407 24.39 -3.15 -2.04
N PHE A 408 24.50 -4.45 -1.73
CA PHE A 408 23.84 -5.55 -2.42
C PHE A 408 22.32 -5.67 -2.15
N GLY A 409 21.87 -5.44 -0.90
CA GLY A 409 20.43 -5.34 -0.58
C GLY A 409 19.81 -4.08 -1.17
N PHE A 410 20.57 -3.00 -1.17
CA PHE A 410 20.27 -1.74 -1.85
C PHE A 410 20.09 -1.91 -3.37
N MET A 411 20.98 -2.67 -4.05
CA MET A 411 20.86 -3.01 -5.48
C MET A 411 19.66 -3.93 -5.79
N ASN A 412 19.33 -4.88 -4.91
CA ASN A 412 18.16 -5.76 -5.08
C ASN A 412 16.82 -5.03 -4.89
N ILE A 413 16.75 -4.05 -3.98
CA ILE A 413 15.58 -3.18 -3.83
C ILE A 413 15.49 -2.19 -5.00
N LEU A 414 16.65 -1.71 -5.50
CA LEU A 414 16.74 -0.88 -6.71
C LEU A 414 16.18 -1.62 -7.94
N SER A 415 16.61 -2.86 -8.22
CA SER A 415 16.33 -3.49 -9.52
C SER A 415 14.84 -3.63 -9.85
N GLY A 416 13.97 -3.86 -8.85
CA GLY A 416 12.52 -3.99 -9.03
C GLY A 416 11.77 -2.65 -9.19
N HIS A 417 12.12 -1.62 -8.42
CA HIS A 417 11.35 -0.35 -8.36
C HIS A 417 11.96 0.78 -9.20
N PHE A 418 13.25 0.69 -9.54
CA PHE A 418 14.00 1.77 -10.20
C PHE A 418 13.60 1.97 -11.67
N HIS A 419 13.08 0.95 -12.35
CA HIS A 419 12.81 1.04 -13.79
C HIS A 419 11.36 1.42 -14.12
N LEU A 420 10.45 1.34 -13.15
CA LEU A 420 9.01 1.64 -13.34
C LEU A 420 8.71 3.13 -13.62
N PRO A 421 9.38 4.09 -12.96
CA PRO A 421 9.19 5.51 -13.21
C PRO A 421 9.65 5.88 -14.65
N SER A 422 10.85 5.45 -15.01
CA SER A 422 11.45 5.70 -16.33
C SER A 422 10.68 5.19 -17.56
N VAL A 423 9.74 4.27 -17.36
CA VAL A 423 8.84 3.79 -18.43
C VAL A 423 7.81 4.81 -18.83
N PHE A 424 7.35 5.61 -17.87
CA PHE A 424 6.34 6.62 -18.10
C PHE A 424 6.80 7.63 -19.11
N PHE A 425 8.04 8.06 -19.00
CA PHE A 425 8.60 9.00 -19.96
C PHE A 425 8.64 8.40 -21.36
N SER A 426 8.92 7.10 -21.49
CA SER A 426 8.87 6.48 -22.80
C SER A 426 7.47 6.54 -23.39
N ILE A 427 6.46 6.20 -22.60
CA ILE A 427 5.04 6.31 -22.98
C ILE A 427 4.62 7.77 -23.25
N PHE A 428 5.09 8.71 -22.45
CA PHE A 428 4.85 10.14 -22.60
C PHE A 428 5.41 10.68 -23.91
N PHE A 429 6.64 10.31 -24.28
CA PHE A 429 7.20 10.65 -25.58
C PHE A 429 6.44 9.99 -26.72
N THR A 430 5.97 8.76 -26.52
CA THR A 430 5.07 8.12 -27.47
C THR A 430 3.80 8.95 -27.67
N GLN A 431 3.19 9.48 -26.62
CA GLN A 431 1.96 10.29 -26.69
C GLN A 431 2.21 11.67 -27.34
N GLN A 432 3.27 12.37 -26.94
CA GLN A 432 3.65 13.68 -27.48
C GLN A 432 4.04 13.63 -28.97
N ILE A 433 4.77 12.60 -29.38
CA ILE A 433 5.25 12.46 -30.77
C ILE A 433 4.12 11.96 -31.69
N SER A 434 3.13 11.23 -31.17
CA SER A 434 2.15 10.53 -32.00
C SER A 434 0.84 11.26 -32.29
N GLY A 435 0.55 12.37 -31.60
CA GLY A 435 -0.79 12.99 -31.65
C GLY A 435 -1.89 12.10 -31.06
N LEU A 436 -1.53 11.02 -30.36
CA LEU A 436 -2.47 10.12 -29.72
C LEU A 436 -3.22 10.82 -28.56
N SER A 437 -2.54 11.73 -27.85
CA SER A 437 -3.16 12.56 -26.82
C SER A 437 -4.31 13.41 -27.37
N THR A 438 -4.12 14.04 -28.55
CA THR A 438 -5.15 14.81 -29.23
C THR A 438 -6.30 13.93 -29.73
N TRP A 439 -6.01 12.74 -30.25
CA TRP A 439 -7.04 11.79 -30.68
C TRP A 439 -7.88 11.25 -29.51
N VAL A 440 -7.25 10.93 -28.38
CA VAL A 440 -7.95 10.51 -27.15
C VAL A 440 -8.81 11.66 -26.61
N ALA A 441 -8.31 12.89 -26.64
CA ALA A 441 -9.08 14.08 -26.24
C ALA A 441 -10.34 14.28 -27.12
N GLU A 442 -10.24 14.10 -28.43
CA GLU A 442 -11.38 14.20 -29.37
C GLU A 442 -12.46 13.14 -29.07
N LEU A 443 -12.07 11.89 -28.83
CA LEU A 443 -13.00 10.80 -28.48
C LEU A 443 -13.76 11.06 -27.19
N LEU A 444 -13.15 11.81 -26.27
CA LEU A 444 -13.68 12.06 -24.93
C LEU A 444 -14.33 13.43 -24.80
N THR A 445 -14.33 14.25 -25.85
CA THR A 445 -15.03 15.54 -25.90
C THR A 445 -16.51 15.47 -25.46
N PRO A 446 -17.29 14.39 -25.75
CA PRO A 446 -18.66 14.26 -25.24
C PRO A 446 -18.77 14.26 -23.71
N LEU A 447 -17.72 13.86 -22.98
CA LEU A 447 -17.70 13.88 -21.51
C LEU A 447 -17.59 15.29 -20.93
N GLY A 448 -17.23 16.31 -21.73
CA GLY A 448 -17.22 17.71 -21.28
C GLY A 448 -18.60 18.26 -20.91
N SER A 449 -19.69 17.55 -21.24
CA SER A 449 -21.05 17.89 -20.82
C SER A 449 -21.37 17.48 -19.37
N LEU A 450 -20.55 16.63 -18.74
CA LEU A 450 -20.76 16.16 -17.38
C LEU A 450 -20.12 17.11 -16.36
N PRO A 451 -20.70 17.24 -15.14
CA PRO A 451 -20.06 17.96 -14.06
C PRO A 451 -18.66 17.39 -13.75
N PRO A 452 -17.64 18.24 -13.45
CA PRO A 452 -16.28 17.77 -13.18
C PRO A 452 -16.18 16.72 -12.07
N LEU A 453 -17.03 16.80 -11.05
CA LEU A 453 -17.07 15.80 -9.98
C LEU A 453 -17.54 14.43 -10.50
N ALA A 454 -18.49 14.40 -11.45
CA ALA A 454 -19.01 13.17 -12.02
C ALA A 454 -17.95 12.47 -12.90
N THR A 455 -17.20 13.23 -13.71
CA THR A 455 -16.12 12.68 -14.53
C THR A 455 -15.01 12.08 -13.68
N VAL A 456 -14.58 12.80 -12.62
CA VAL A 456 -13.58 12.29 -11.65
C VAL A 456 -14.08 11.05 -10.94
N THR A 457 -15.36 11.02 -10.53
CA THR A 457 -15.94 9.85 -9.85
C THR A 457 -15.93 8.62 -10.76
N ILE A 458 -16.35 8.77 -12.03
CA ILE A 458 -16.33 7.68 -13.00
C ILE A 458 -14.89 7.18 -13.22
N ALA A 459 -13.94 8.09 -13.39
CA ALA A 459 -12.53 7.73 -13.54
C ALA A 459 -11.99 6.96 -12.31
N CYS A 460 -12.29 7.43 -11.10
CA CYS A 460 -11.90 6.75 -9.86
C CYS A 460 -12.49 5.33 -9.77
N LEU A 461 -13.76 5.14 -10.12
CA LEU A 461 -14.42 3.83 -10.09
C LEU A 461 -13.82 2.85 -11.11
N ILE A 462 -13.52 3.32 -12.33
CA ILE A 462 -12.88 2.51 -13.38
C ILE A 462 -11.49 2.05 -12.91
N VAL A 463 -10.68 3.00 -12.45
CA VAL A 463 -9.31 2.74 -12.01
C VAL A 463 -9.27 1.81 -10.80
N THR A 464 -10.13 2.04 -9.81
CA THR A 464 -10.29 1.18 -8.62
C THR A 464 -10.70 -0.24 -9.02
N SER A 465 -11.52 -0.42 -10.04
CA SER A 465 -11.93 -1.75 -10.49
C SER A 465 -10.81 -2.49 -11.21
N ILE A 466 -10.02 -1.78 -12.02
CA ILE A 466 -8.93 -2.37 -12.81
C ILE A 466 -7.75 -2.75 -11.91
N THR A 467 -7.47 -1.97 -10.88
CA THR A 467 -6.37 -2.25 -9.95
C THR A 467 -6.58 -3.48 -9.06
N GLU A 468 -7.78 -4.08 -9.08
CA GLU A 468 -8.03 -5.37 -8.43
C GLU A 468 -7.47 -6.56 -9.22
N VAL A 469 -7.31 -6.39 -10.53
CA VAL A 469 -6.85 -7.45 -11.45
C VAL A 469 -5.50 -7.16 -12.08
N ALA A 470 -5.03 -5.92 -12.01
CA ALA A 470 -3.74 -5.46 -12.52
C ALA A 470 -2.89 -4.86 -11.40
N SER A 471 -1.57 -4.90 -11.55
CA SER A 471 -0.64 -4.26 -10.60
C SER A 471 -0.93 -2.76 -10.48
N ASN A 472 -0.91 -2.25 -9.26
CA ASN A 472 -1.08 -0.82 -8.97
C ASN A 472 -0.15 0.07 -9.84
N ALA A 473 1.12 -0.29 -9.97
CA ALA A 473 2.05 0.46 -10.80
C ALA A 473 1.61 0.47 -12.28
N ALA A 474 1.24 -0.68 -12.83
CA ALA A 474 0.78 -0.81 -14.22
C ALA A 474 -0.49 0.01 -14.49
N THR A 475 -1.46 -0.04 -13.57
CA THR A 475 -2.72 0.71 -13.69
C THR A 475 -2.43 2.21 -13.72
N THR A 476 -1.61 2.74 -12.81
CA THR A 476 -1.21 4.15 -12.85
C THR A 476 -0.54 4.50 -14.18
N THR A 477 0.27 3.60 -14.75
CA THR A 477 0.97 3.84 -16.02
C THR A 477 0.10 3.93 -17.24
N ILE A 478 -0.99 3.18 -17.24
CA ILE A 478 -1.93 3.21 -18.33
C ILE A 478 -2.82 4.45 -18.22
N PHE A 479 -3.27 4.79 -17.01
CA PHE A 479 -4.33 5.79 -16.84
C PHE A 479 -3.87 7.24 -16.76
N LEU A 480 -2.74 7.57 -16.10
CA LEU A 480 -2.33 8.98 -15.98
C LEU A 480 -2.15 9.67 -17.35
N PRO A 481 -1.48 9.06 -18.34
CA PRO A 481 -1.32 9.67 -19.67
C PRO A 481 -2.62 9.82 -20.47
N ILE A 482 -3.69 9.12 -20.08
CA ILE A 482 -5.02 9.22 -20.70
C ILE A 482 -5.84 10.32 -20.01
N LEU A 483 -5.77 10.36 -18.67
CA LEU A 483 -6.58 11.27 -17.85
C LEU A 483 -6.06 12.71 -17.88
N ALA A 484 -4.77 12.94 -18.11
CA ALA A 484 -4.22 14.28 -18.17
C ALA A 484 -4.68 15.06 -19.42
N PRO A 485 -4.49 14.56 -20.66
CA PRO A 485 -5.06 15.20 -21.84
C PRO A 485 -6.58 15.31 -21.79
N LEU A 486 -7.26 14.35 -21.14
CA LEU A 486 -8.69 14.44 -20.90
C LEU A 486 -9.04 15.67 -20.06
N ALA A 487 -8.34 15.89 -18.94
CA ALA A 487 -8.56 17.04 -18.07
C ALA A 487 -8.32 18.37 -18.80
N GLU A 488 -7.27 18.44 -19.62
CA GLU A 488 -6.98 19.60 -20.48
C GLU A 488 -8.10 19.85 -21.50
N ALA A 489 -8.59 18.80 -22.15
CA ALA A 489 -9.63 18.90 -23.18
C ALA A 489 -10.99 19.37 -22.63
N ILE A 490 -11.32 18.98 -21.40
CA ILE A 490 -12.54 19.44 -20.71
C ILE A 490 -12.34 20.78 -19.98
N GLY A 491 -11.14 21.35 -19.99
CA GLY A 491 -10.82 22.61 -19.32
C GLY A 491 -10.87 22.54 -17.79
N VAL A 492 -10.60 21.37 -17.21
CA VAL A 492 -10.56 21.16 -15.75
C VAL A 492 -9.10 21.08 -15.30
N ASN A 493 -8.80 21.62 -14.12
CA ASN A 493 -7.46 21.52 -13.54
C ASN A 493 -6.96 20.05 -13.56
N PRO A 494 -5.83 19.73 -14.22
CA PRO A 494 -5.35 18.36 -14.33
C PRO A 494 -5.17 17.66 -12.97
N LEU A 495 -4.74 18.39 -11.94
CA LEU A 495 -4.57 17.83 -10.60
C LEU A 495 -5.90 17.38 -9.98
N TYR A 496 -7.01 18.03 -10.32
CA TYR A 496 -8.35 17.66 -9.86
C TYR A 496 -8.77 16.27 -10.35
N MET A 497 -8.21 15.80 -11.47
CA MET A 497 -8.47 14.46 -12.00
C MET A 497 -7.37 13.45 -11.64
N LEU A 498 -6.11 13.86 -11.73
CA LEU A 498 -4.97 12.94 -11.61
C LEU A 498 -4.67 12.53 -10.17
N ILE A 499 -4.81 13.43 -9.19
CA ILE A 499 -4.57 13.09 -7.78
C ILE A 499 -5.56 12.03 -7.26
N PRO A 500 -6.89 12.22 -7.36
CA PRO A 500 -7.83 11.25 -6.80
C PRO A 500 -7.74 9.90 -7.52
N THR A 501 -7.48 9.89 -8.83
CA THR A 501 -7.30 8.64 -9.57
C THR A 501 -6.02 7.92 -9.16
N ALA A 502 -4.90 8.63 -8.99
CA ALA A 502 -3.64 8.05 -8.50
C ALA A 502 -3.79 7.42 -7.10
N LEU A 503 -4.50 8.09 -6.19
CA LEU A 503 -4.80 7.54 -4.86
C LEU A 503 -5.69 6.28 -4.96
N CYS A 504 -6.72 6.33 -5.81
CA CYS A 504 -7.65 5.21 -6.02
C CYS A 504 -7.00 3.95 -6.61
N VAL A 505 -5.92 4.08 -7.40
CA VAL A 505 -5.14 2.91 -7.86
C VAL A 505 -4.62 2.08 -6.68
N SER A 506 -4.40 2.70 -5.52
CA SER A 506 -3.90 1.98 -4.34
C SER A 506 -5.02 1.24 -3.58
N PHE A 507 -6.29 1.43 -3.94
CA PHE A 507 -7.47 0.78 -3.33
C PHE A 507 -7.71 -0.61 -3.93
N SER A 508 -6.72 -1.47 -3.76
CA SER A 508 -6.73 -2.86 -4.21
C SER A 508 -7.01 -3.79 -3.03
N PHE A 509 -8.28 -3.87 -2.61
CA PHE A 509 -8.70 -4.53 -1.37
C PHE A 509 -9.50 -5.82 -1.57
N LEU A 510 -10.07 -6.09 -2.76
CA LEU A 510 -11.01 -7.21 -2.93
C LEU A 510 -10.32 -8.57 -3.05
N LEU A 511 -9.23 -8.66 -3.81
CA LEU A 511 -8.63 -9.95 -4.17
C LEU A 511 -7.29 -10.22 -3.48
N PRO A 512 -6.98 -11.49 -3.14
CA PRO A 512 -5.67 -11.83 -2.57
C PRO A 512 -4.50 -11.55 -3.52
N VAL A 513 -4.73 -11.69 -4.82
CA VAL A 513 -3.69 -11.57 -5.87
C VAL A 513 -3.40 -10.12 -6.23
N SER A 514 -4.31 -9.20 -5.89
CA SER A 514 -4.30 -7.84 -6.39
C SER A 514 -3.14 -6.99 -5.84
N ASN A 515 -2.68 -7.29 -4.62
CA ASN A 515 -1.57 -6.59 -3.98
C ASN A 515 -0.81 -7.54 -3.03
N PRO A 516 0.55 -7.50 -2.96
CA PRO A 516 1.29 -8.41 -2.09
C PRO A 516 0.91 -8.39 -0.58
N PRO A 517 0.53 -7.25 0.04
CA PRO A 517 0.00 -7.23 1.40
C PRO A 517 -1.19 -8.19 1.61
N ASN A 518 -2.14 -8.20 0.67
CA ASN A 518 -3.31 -9.07 0.70
C ASN A 518 -2.90 -10.55 0.58
N ALA A 519 -1.97 -10.85 -0.33
CA ALA A 519 -1.45 -12.19 -0.54
C ALA A 519 -0.78 -12.75 0.72
N ILE A 520 0.06 -11.95 1.40
CA ILE A 520 0.77 -12.37 2.61
C ILE A 520 -0.23 -12.78 3.68
N VAL A 521 -1.19 -11.93 4.01
CA VAL A 521 -2.19 -12.23 5.03
C VAL A 521 -3.04 -13.45 4.65
N PHE A 522 -3.37 -13.61 3.38
CA PHE A 522 -4.11 -14.78 2.89
C PHE A 522 -3.33 -16.10 3.11
N THR A 523 -2.00 -16.09 3.05
CA THR A 523 -1.16 -17.31 3.25
C THR A 523 -1.19 -17.87 4.66
N TYR A 524 -1.50 -17.06 5.68
CA TYR A 524 -1.66 -17.54 7.07
C TYR A 524 -2.92 -18.42 7.25
N GLY A 525 -3.83 -18.42 6.28
CA GLY A 525 -4.93 -19.38 6.21
C GLY A 525 -6.06 -19.13 7.21
N HIS A 526 -6.25 -17.88 7.66
CA HIS A 526 -7.42 -17.46 8.43
C HIS A 526 -8.58 -16.99 7.55
N LEU A 527 -8.31 -16.66 6.28
CA LEU A 527 -9.23 -15.96 5.38
C LEU A 527 -9.71 -16.86 4.25
N THR A 528 -10.95 -16.63 3.81
CA THR A 528 -11.44 -17.11 2.52
C THR A 528 -11.50 -15.95 1.52
N SER A 529 -11.44 -16.24 0.22
CA SER A 529 -11.49 -15.19 -0.82
C SER A 529 -12.78 -14.36 -0.74
N MET A 530 -13.90 -14.96 -0.32
CA MET A 530 -15.16 -14.25 -0.14
C MET A 530 -15.15 -13.30 1.06
N ASP A 531 -14.37 -13.61 2.10
CA ASP A 531 -14.19 -12.69 3.23
C ASP A 531 -13.48 -11.41 2.76
N MET A 532 -12.42 -11.57 1.96
CA MET A 532 -11.68 -10.44 1.38
C MET A 532 -12.55 -9.61 0.45
N VAL A 533 -13.29 -10.23 -0.48
CA VAL A 533 -14.15 -9.51 -1.43
C VAL A 533 -15.20 -8.66 -0.70
N LYS A 534 -15.88 -9.22 0.31
CA LYS A 534 -16.90 -8.48 1.08
C LYS A 534 -16.29 -7.31 1.86
N ALA A 535 -15.16 -7.54 2.51
CA ALA A 535 -14.47 -6.51 3.27
C ALA A 535 -13.91 -5.42 2.36
N GLY A 536 -13.25 -5.83 1.27
CA GLY A 536 -12.59 -4.96 0.31
C GLY A 536 -13.58 -4.08 -0.44
N LEU A 537 -14.76 -4.59 -0.82
CA LEU A 537 -15.80 -3.78 -1.45
C LEU A 537 -16.22 -2.60 -0.55
N GLY A 538 -16.39 -2.86 0.75
CA GLY A 538 -16.68 -1.80 1.72
C GLY A 538 -15.56 -0.76 1.82
N LEU A 539 -14.30 -1.22 1.86
CA LEU A 539 -13.15 -0.32 1.92
C LEU A 539 -12.93 0.48 0.63
N ASN A 540 -13.18 -0.09 -0.55
CA ASN A 540 -13.10 0.64 -1.82
C ASN A 540 -14.11 1.78 -1.84
N VAL A 541 -15.35 1.54 -1.41
CA VAL A 541 -16.39 2.57 -1.31
C VAL A 541 -15.98 3.66 -0.31
N ILE A 542 -15.51 3.27 0.89
CA ILE A 542 -15.02 4.23 1.90
C ILE A 542 -13.86 5.07 1.33
N GLY A 543 -12.91 4.44 0.64
CA GLY A 543 -11.73 5.09 0.07
C GLY A 543 -12.09 6.10 -1.01
N VAL A 544 -12.88 5.69 -2.01
CA VAL A 544 -13.31 6.59 -3.10
C VAL A 544 -14.09 7.78 -2.54
N LEU A 545 -15.04 7.55 -1.63
CA LEU A 545 -15.80 8.64 -1.01
C LEU A 545 -14.91 9.58 -0.19
N THR A 546 -13.94 9.05 0.55
CA THR A 546 -13.01 9.86 1.36
C THR A 546 -12.12 10.72 0.47
N VAL A 547 -11.61 10.17 -0.64
CA VAL A 547 -10.79 10.91 -1.61
C VAL A 547 -11.59 12.01 -2.30
N LEU A 548 -12.83 11.74 -2.69
CA LEU A 548 -13.71 12.77 -3.30
C LEU A 548 -14.07 13.86 -2.29
N LEU A 549 -14.34 13.49 -1.03
CA LEU A 549 -14.54 14.45 0.05
C LEU A 549 -13.29 15.31 0.26
N ALA A 550 -12.11 14.70 0.31
CA ALA A 550 -10.86 15.41 0.48
C ALA A 550 -10.61 16.44 -0.61
N LEU A 551 -10.81 16.02 -1.87
CA LEU A 551 -10.65 16.86 -3.03
C LEU A 551 -11.54 18.11 -2.96
N THR A 552 -12.83 17.91 -2.67
CA THR A 552 -13.85 18.99 -2.66
C THR A 552 -13.82 19.89 -1.44
N THR A 553 -13.09 19.53 -0.37
CA THR A 553 -13.08 20.29 0.89
C THR A 553 -11.74 20.97 1.15
N TRP A 554 -10.68 20.22 1.50
CA TRP A 554 -9.37 20.79 1.81
C TRP A 554 -8.37 20.69 0.65
N GLY A 555 -8.57 19.79 -0.31
CA GLY A 555 -7.73 19.67 -1.50
C GLY A 555 -7.84 20.88 -2.42
N THR A 556 -9.06 21.36 -2.67
CA THR A 556 -9.34 22.55 -3.45
C THR A 556 -8.56 23.80 -3.01
N PRO A 557 -8.66 24.26 -1.74
CA PRO A 557 -7.92 25.44 -1.29
C PRO A 557 -6.41 25.19 -1.16
N LEU A 558 -5.97 23.96 -0.92
CA LEU A 558 -4.56 23.62 -0.79
C LEU A 558 -3.82 23.69 -2.14
N LEU A 559 -4.48 23.29 -3.22
CA LEU A 559 -3.88 23.12 -4.55
C LEU A 559 -4.47 24.06 -5.61
N ASN A 560 -5.36 24.98 -5.24
CA ASN A 560 -6.10 25.86 -6.14
C ASN A 560 -6.79 25.10 -7.29
N LEU A 561 -7.58 24.07 -6.94
CA LEU A 561 -8.17 23.17 -7.93
C LEU A 561 -9.38 23.77 -8.69
N ASP A 562 -9.98 24.84 -8.18
CA ASP A 562 -11.17 25.48 -8.79
C ASP A 562 -10.85 26.24 -10.08
N THR A 563 -9.59 26.64 -10.25
CA THR A 563 -9.12 27.40 -11.41
C THR A 563 -8.29 26.53 -12.33
N TYR A 564 -8.46 26.72 -13.63
CA TYR A 564 -7.53 26.17 -14.61
C TYR A 564 -6.16 26.85 -14.43
N PRO A 565 -5.09 26.11 -14.18
CA PRO A 565 -3.81 26.71 -13.83
C PRO A 565 -3.08 27.22 -15.07
N ASP A 566 -2.33 28.32 -14.91
CA ASP A 566 -1.57 28.95 -16.01
C ASP A 566 -0.45 28.06 -16.58
N TRP A 567 0.02 27.08 -15.79
CA TRP A 567 1.04 26.13 -16.22
C TRP A 567 0.48 24.98 -17.07
N ALA A 568 -0.84 24.77 -17.11
CA ALA A 568 -1.44 23.71 -17.91
C ALA A 568 -1.66 24.18 -19.36
N PRO A 569 -1.35 23.33 -20.37
CA PRO A 569 -1.60 23.66 -21.77
C PRO A 569 -3.08 23.97 -22.01
N VAL A 570 -3.37 25.03 -22.75
CA VAL A 570 -4.75 25.31 -23.20
C VAL A 570 -4.95 24.64 -24.56
N VAL A 571 -5.77 23.58 -24.60
CA VAL A 571 -6.15 22.95 -25.87
C VAL A 571 -7.18 23.86 -26.56
N ASN A 572 -6.75 24.60 -27.58
CA ASN A 572 -7.64 25.41 -28.42
C ASN A 572 -8.49 24.50 -29.32
N VAL A 573 -9.55 23.90 -28.77
CA VAL A 573 -10.49 23.05 -29.52
C VAL A 573 -11.27 23.85 -30.59
N PHE A 574 -11.32 25.18 -30.49
CA PHE A 574 -12.13 26.04 -31.37
C PHE A 574 -11.49 26.52 -32.69
N ASN A 575 -10.22 26.22 -32.98
CA ASN A 575 -9.56 26.69 -34.22
C ASN A 575 -9.53 25.67 -35.37
N LEU A 576 -10.32 24.58 -35.31
CA LEU A 576 -10.40 23.58 -36.38
C LEU A 576 -11.51 23.84 -37.42
N HIS A 577 -12.38 24.82 -37.20
CA HIS A 577 -13.23 25.37 -38.27
C HIS A 577 -12.59 26.62 -38.85
N GLY A 578 -11.50 26.41 -39.61
CA GLY A 578 -11.10 27.34 -40.65
C GLY A 578 -12.23 27.45 -41.66
N THR A 579 -13.04 28.49 -41.56
CA THR A 579 -13.62 29.11 -42.76
C THR A 579 -12.68 30.22 -43.21
N PRO A 580 -12.36 30.31 -44.50
CA PRO A 580 -11.34 31.23 -45.04
C PRO A 580 -11.63 32.71 -44.73
#